data_AF-A0AA87M1D3-F1
#
_entry.id   AF-A0AA87M1D3-F1
#
_cell.length_a   1.000
_cell.length_b   1.000
_cell.length_c   1.000
_cell.angle_alpha   90.00
_cell.angle_beta   90.00
_cell.angle_gamma   90.00
#
_symmetry.space_group_name_H-M   'P 1'
#
loop_
_entity.id
_entity.type
_entity.pdbx_description
1 polymer ?
#
loop_
_entity_poly.entity_id
_entity_poly.type
_entity_poly.pdbx_seq_one_letter_code
_entity_poly.pdbx_strand_id
1 'polypeptide(L)'
;MSISDAIYRPFENLIRPLDIPYRPLPSKGPVTVLLHFISMFRGVLIAMALSSMAVEAINLTIVWGLSVIVDGVTKMGAAAFLHAEWPLLAFLGLMIFPLMPIASFLTNTLTSHTLSVGMPAAIQWQGHKAVER
;
A
#
# COMPACT_ATOMS: atom_id res chain seq x y z
N MET A 1 -14.85 8.84 20.25
CA MET A 1 -14.20 7.88 19.34
C MET A 1 -13.33 8.69 18.41
N SER A 2 -12.01 8.51 18.48
CA SER A 2 -11.08 9.31 17.67
C SER A 2 -11.15 8.83 16.22
N ILE A 3 -11.03 9.74 15.25
CA ILE A 3 -10.89 9.40 13.81
C ILE A 3 -9.73 8.41 13.61
N SER A 4 -8.71 8.49 14.46
CA SER A 4 -7.62 7.53 14.59
C SER A 4 -8.12 6.09 14.78
N ASP A 5 -9.06 5.85 15.69
CA ASP A 5 -9.54 4.49 15.99
C ASP A 5 -10.28 3.87 14.81
N ALA A 6 -11.02 4.66 14.03
CA ALA A 6 -11.74 4.17 12.87
C ALA A 6 -10.80 3.84 11.71
N ILE A 7 -9.72 4.60 11.55
CA ILE A 7 -8.70 4.36 10.53
C ILE A 7 -7.80 3.18 10.93
N TYR A 8 -7.39 3.07 12.20
CA TYR A 8 -6.42 2.07 12.65
C TYR A 8 -7.03 0.72 13.09
N ARG A 9 -8.29 0.66 13.58
CA ARG A 9 -8.97 -0.61 13.96
C ARG A 9 -8.97 -1.71 12.91
N PRO A 10 -9.22 -1.45 11.60
CA PRO A 10 -9.16 -2.50 10.59
C PRO A 10 -7.74 -3.04 10.41
N PHE A 11 -6.70 -2.23 10.63
CA PHE A 11 -5.30 -2.67 10.58
C PHE A 11 -4.88 -3.45 11.84
N GLU A 12 -5.38 -3.07 13.02
CA GLU A 12 -5.13 -3.79 14.29
C GLU A 12 -5.74 -5.19 14.32
N ASN A 13 -6.91 -5.40 13.71
CA ASN A 13 -7.51 -6.74 13.61
C ASN A 13 -6.88 -7.62 12.51
N LEU A 14 -6.07 -7.04 11.61
CA LEU A 14 -5.48 -7.75 10.48
C LEU A 14 -4.17 -8.46 10.83
N ILE A 15 -3.46 -7.94 11.84
CA ILE A 15 -2.23 -8.52 12.36
C ILE A 15 -2.45 -8.68 13.87
N ARG A 16 -2.94 -9.86 14.28
CA ARG A 16 -2.86 -10.31 15.69
C ARG A 16 -1.72 -11.33 15.80
N PRO A 17 -0.47 -10.89 16.09
CA PRO A 17 0.68 -11.80 16.21
C PRO A 17 0.55 -12.75 17.40
N LEU A 18 -0.25 -12.37 18.40
CA LEU A 18 -0.36 -13.06 19.69
C LEU A 18 -1.51 -14.08 19.74
N ASP A 19 -2.48 -14.02 18.83
CA ASP A 19 -3.63 -14.96 18.77
C ASP A 19 -3.44 -16.09 17.75
N ILE A 20 -2.25 -16.21 17.17
CA ILE A 20 -1.95 -17.24 16.17
C ILE A 20 -1.99 -18.61 16.87
N PRO A 21 -2.98 -19.48 16.58
CA PRO A 21 -2.99 -20.82 17.13
C PRO A 21 -1.75 -21.54 16.61
N TYR A 22 -0.98 -22.14 17.50
CA TYR A 22 0.19 -22.92 17.13
C TYR A 22 -0.19 -23.97 16.08
N ARG A 23 0.28 -23.79 14.84
CA ARG A 23 0.18 -24.80 13.79
C ARG A 23 1.56 -25.46 13.66
N PRO A 24 1.64 -26.80 13.67
CA PRO A 24 2.91 -27.49 13.50
C PRO A 24 3.55 -27.05 12.18
N LEU A 25 4.82 -26.65 12.24
CA LEU A 25 5.55 -26.22 11.05
C LEU A 25 5.52 -27.35 10.01
N PRO A 26 5.17 -27.06 8.74
CA PRO A 26 5.18 -28.08 7.71
C PRO A 26 6.62 -28.57 7.54
N SER A 27 6.85 -29.86 7.81
CA SER A 27 8.14 -30.56 7.68
C SER A 27 8.60 -30.76 6.23
N LYS A 28 7.95 -30.09 5.26
CA LYS A 28 8.17 -30.22 3.82
C LYS A 28 8.86 -28.98 3.26
N GLY A 29 10.12 -28.78 3.65
CA GLY A 29 11.04 -27.85 2.98
C GLY A 29 10.78 -26.34 3.20
N PRO A 30 11.81 -25.51 2.96
CA PRO A 30 11.82 -24.08 3.31
C PRO A 30 10.78 -23.23 2.56
N VAL A 31 10.46 -23.60 1.31
CA VAL A 31 9.48 -22.86 0.48
C VAL A 31 8.05 -23.02 1.00
N THR A 32 7.70 -24.19 1.54
CA THR A 32 6.35 -24.43 2.10
C THR A 32 6.12 -23.64 3.37
N VAL A 33 7.17 -23.45 4.18
CA VAL A 33 7.14 -22.58 5.37
C VAL A 33 6.97 -21.13 4.95
N LEU A 34 7.70 -20.65 3.94
CA LEU A 34 7.56 -19.31 3.39
C LEU A 34 6.13 -19.05 2.89
N LEU A 35 5.58 -19.97 2.10
CA LEU A 35 4.20 -19.90 1.60
C LEU A 35 3.16 -19.91 2.73
N HIS A 36 3.41 -20.63 3.82
CA HIS A 36 2.55 -20.63 4.99
C HIS A 36 2.49 -19.24 5.63
N PHE A 37 3.64 -18.61 5.86
CA PHE A 37 3.70 -17.24 6.39
C PHE A 37 3.09 -16.22 5.41
N ILE A 38 3.36 -16.33 4.11
CA ILE A 38 2.74 -15.47 3.08
C ILE A 38 1.21 -15.61 3.10
N SER A 39 0.68 -16.83 3.23
CA SER A 39 -0.76 -17.07 3.31
C SER A 39 -1.42 -16.47 4.55
N MET A 40 -0.64 -16.29 5.62
CA MET A 40 -1.09 -15.67 6.85
C MET A 40 -1.27 -14.16 6.73
N PHE A 41 -0.42 -13.50 5.93
CA PHE A 41 -0.47 -12.05 5.69
C PHE A 41 -1.16 -11.68 4.36
N ARG A 42 -1.86 -12.62 3.71
CA ARG A 42 -2.49 -12.43 2.38
C ARG A 42 -3.36 -11.18 2.27
N GLY A 43 -4.14 -10.84 3.31
CA GLY A 43 -5.00 -9.66 3.30
C GLY A 43 -4.18 -8.36 3.23
N VAL A 44 -3.08 -8.30 3.98
CA VAL A 44 -2.17 -7.16 3.96
C VAL A 44 -1.41 -7.09 2.65
N LEU A 45 -0.95 -8.23 2.13
CA LEU A 45 -0.26 -8.30 0.84
C LEU A 45 -1.15 -7.83 -0.32
N ILE A 46 -2.43 -8.20 -0.31
CA ILE A 46 -3.40 -7.71 -1.30
C ILE A 46 -3.62 -6.20 -1.14
N ALA A 47 -3.83 -5.70 0.08
CA ALA A 47 -4.00 -4.26 0.32
C ALA A 47 -2.77 -3.45 -0.11
N MET A 48 -1.57 -3.97 0.17
CA MET A 48 -0.31 -3.37 -0.25
C MET A 48 -0.15 -3.40 -1.77
N ALA A 49 -0.46 -4.52 -2.42
CA ALA A 49 -0.43 -4.63 -3.88
C ALA A 49 -1.41 -3.64 -4.54
N LEU A 50 -2.66 -3.55 -4.05
CA LEU A 50 -3.64 -2.60 -4.55
C LEU A 50 -3.21 -1.15 -4.33
N SER A 51 -2.65 -0.83 -3.16
CA SER A 51 -2.16 0.52 -2.86
C SER A 51 -0.97 0.90 -3.77
N SER A 52 -0.03 -0.02 -3.96
CA SER A 52 1.10 0.16 -4.88
C SER A 52 0.64 0.32 -6.33
N MET A 53 -0.31 -0.50 -6.79
CA MET A 53 -0.91 -0.36 -8.12
C MET A 53 -1.60 0.99 -8.29
N ALA A 54 -2.30 1.48 -7.27
CA ALA A 54 -2.93 2.80 -7.31
C ALA A 54 -1.90 3.93 -7.43
N VAL A 55 -0.80 3.87 -6.69
CA VAL A 55 0.31 4.84 -6.79
C VAL A 55 0.89 4.86 -8.21
N GLU A 56 1.14 3.69 -8.80
CA GLU A 56 1.67 3.62 -10.17
C GLU A 56 0.67 4.13 -11.21
N ALA A 57 -0.63 3.85 -11.04
CA ALA A 57 -1.66 4.41 -11.91
C ALA A 57 -1.70 5.95 -11.85
N ILE A 58 -1.53 6.52 -10.65
CA ILE A 58 -1.42 7.98 -10.46
C ILE A 58 -0.19 8.53 -11.19
N ASN A 59 0.98 7.91 -11.02
CA ASN A 59 2.21 8.32 -11.69
C ASN A 59 2.04 8.32 -13.22
N LEU A 60 1.49 7.25 -13.80
CA LEU A 60 1.23 7.18 -15.25
C LEU A 60 0.25 8.26 -15.72
N THR A 61 -0.79 8.51 -14.93
CA THR A 61 -1.78 9.56 -15.23
C THR A 61 -1.15 10.95 -15.21
N ILE A 62 -0.21 11.22 -14.30
CA ILE A 62 0.52 12.50 -14.24
C ILE A 62 1.41 12.67 -15.47
N VAL A 63 2.14 11.62 -15.87
CA VAL A 63 2.99 11.65 -17.07
C VAL A 63 2.15 11.93 -18.32
N TRP A 64 1.01 11.25 -18.46
CA TRP A 64 0.05 11.54 -19.53
C TRP A 64 -0.51 12.97 -19.45
N GLY A 65 -0.86 13.43 -18.25
CA GLY A 65 -1.38 14.77 -18.01
C GLY A 65 -0.41 15.86 -18.46
N LEU A 66 0.89 15.67 -18.25
CA LEU A 66 1.91 16.60 -18.73
C LEU A 66 1.90 16.71 -20.27
N SER A 67 1.77 15.59 -20.98
CA SER A 67 1.64 15.60 -22.45
C SER A 67 0.42 16.40 -22.91
N VAL A 68 -0.74 16.20 -22.27
CA VAL A 68 -1.97 16.95 -22.60
C VAL A 68 -1.79 18.45 -22.36
N ILE A 69 -1.12 18.83 -21.27
CA ILE A 69 -0.83 20.24 -20.97
C ILE A 69 0.08 20.84 -22.05
N VAL A 70 1.15 20.16 -22.44
CA VAL A 70 2.07 20.64 -23.47
C VAL A 70 1.34 20.80 -24.81
N ASP A 71 0.55 19.82 -25.22
CA ASP A 71 -0.20 19.86 -26.47
C ASP A 71 -1.25 20.98 -26.48
N GLY A 72 -1.98 21.14 -25.36
CA GLY A 72 -3.01 22.16 -25.22
C GLY A 72 -2.45 23.59 -25.22
N VAL A 73 -1.36 23.81 -24.48
CA VAL A 73 -0.65 25.09 -24.44
C VAL A 73 -0.06 25.44 -25.81
N THR A 74 0.48 24.44 -26.53
CA THR A 74 1.07 24.65 -27.87
C THR A 74 0.01 25.02 -28.92
N LYS A 75 -1.18 24.42 -28.85
CA LYS A 75 -2.24 24.66 -29.84
C LYS A 75 -3.03 25.94 -29.60
N MET A 76 -3.36 26.24 -28.34
CA MET A 76 -4.35 27.28 -28.00
C MET A 76 -3.74 28.44 -27.20
N GLY A 77 -2.50 28.31 -26.74
CA GLY A 77 -1.86 29.25 -25.82
C GLY A 77 -2.27 28.99 -24.36
N ALA A 78 -1.40 29.39 -23.43
CA ALA A 78 -1.53 29.04 -22.01
C ALA A 78 -2.82 29.57 -21.34
N ALA A 79 -3.20 30.82 -21.63
CA ALA A 79 -4.37 31.44 -21.00
C ALA A 79 -5.70 30.82 -21.48
N ALA A 80 -5.81 30.52 -22.78
CA ALA A 80 -7.01 29.91 -23.34
C ALA A 80 -7.14 28.44 -22.90
N PHE A 81 -6.03 27.70 -22.85
CA PHE A 81 -6.00 26.34 -22.33
C PHE A 81 -6.41 26.28 -20.86
N LEU A 82 -5.89 27.18 -20.01
CA LEU A 82 -6.28 27.24 -18.60
C LEU A 82 -7.79 27.48 -18.44
N HIS A 83 -8.38 28.36 -19.25
CA HIS A 83 -9.81 28.65 -19.16
C HIS A 83 -10.70 27.51 -19.67
N ALA A 84 -10.27 26.81 -20.72
CA ALA A 84 -11.03 25.72 -21.33
C ALA A 84 -10.90 24.41 -20.54
N GLU A 85 -9.69 24.08 -20.08
CA GLU A 85 -9.32 22.79 -19.49
C GLU A 85 -9.01 22.88 -17.99
N TRP A 86 -9.52 23.91 -17.30
CA TRP A 86 -9.42 24.02 -15.84
C TRP A 86 -9.90 22.78 -15.07
N PRO A 87 -10.92 22.01 -15.51
CA PRO A 87 -11.35 20.82 -14.78
C PRO A 87 -10.30 19.70 -14.84
N LEU A 88 -9.65 19.54 -16.00
CA LEU A 88 -8.55 18.59 -16.17
C LEU A 88 -7.36 18.96 -15.29
N LEU A 89 -6.99 20.25 -15.27
CA LEU A 89 -5.92 20.76 -14.42
C LEU A 89 -6.24 20.58 -12.93
N ALA A 90 -7.48 20.82 -12.53
CA ALA A 90 -7.93 20.57 -11.16
C ALA A 90 -7.88 19.07 -10.82
N PHE A 91 -8.27 18.19 -11.74
CA PHE A 91 -8.18 16.73 -11.55
C PHE A 91 -6.73 16.25 -11.39
N LEU A 92 -5.83 16.71 -12.27
CA LEU A 92 -4.39 16.40 -12.18
C LEU A 92 -3.77 16.97 -10.89
N GLY A 93 -4.18 18.19 -10.51
CA GLY A 93 -3.81 18.80 -9.25
C GLY A 93 -4.25 17.97 -8.05
N LEU A 94 -5.49 17.48 -8.06
CA LEU A 94 -6.07 16.65 -6.99
C LEU A 94 -5.41 15.26 -6.89
N MET A 95 -4.98 14.70 -8.03
CA MET A 95 -4.17 13.49 -8.10
C MET A 95 -2.80 13.68 -7.43
N ILE A 96 -2.10 14.76 -7.76
CA ILE A 96 -0.78 15.07 -7.15
C ILE A 96 -0.94 15.41 -5.67
N PHE A 97 -1.98 16.18 -5.32
CA PHE A 97 -2.26 16.60 -3.97
C PHE A 97 -3.79 16.72 -3.76
N PRO A 98 -4.41 15.89 -2.91
CA PRO A 98 -3.81 15.10 -1.83
C PRO A 98 -3.69 13.59 -2.13
N LEU A 99 -4.12 13.11 -3.30
CA LEU A 99 -4.33 11.68 -3.49
C LEU A 99 -3.02 10.88 -3.49
N MET A 100 -1.98 11.37 -4.15
CA MET A 100 -0.64 10.77 -4.15
C MET A 100 -0.03 10.66 -2.73
N PRO A 101 0.00 11.72 -1.89
CA PRO A 101 0.53 11.60 -0.54
C PRO A 101 -0.30 10.65 0.34
N ILE A 102 -1.62 10.57 0.18
CA ILE A 102 -2.46 9.61 0.92
C ILE A 102 -2.11 8.17 0.49
N ALA A 103 -2.03 7.90 -0.81
CA ALA A 103 -1.70 6.57 -1.33
C ALA A 103 -0.28 6.14 -0.94
N SER A 104 0.68 7.07 -0.99
CA SER A 104 2.06 6.85 -0.55
C SER A 104 2.14 6.60 0.96
N PHE A 105 1.43 7.37 1.78
CA PHE A 105 1.35 7.16 3.22
C PHE A 105 0.78 5.77 3.55
N LEU A 106 -0.30 5.36 2.89
CA LEU A 106 -0.90 4.04 3.09
C LEU A 106 0.09 2.93 2.73
N THR A 107 0.73 3.03 1.57
CA THR A 107 1.70 2.04 1.07
C THR A 107 2.92 1.95 1.98
N ASN A 108 3.47 3.09 2.41
CA ASN A 108 4.63 3.15 3.30
C ASN A 108 4.31 2.61 4.70
N THR A 109 3.15 2.96 5.25
CA THR A 109 2.69 2.46 6.55
C THR A 109 2.49 0.94 6.52
N LEU A 110 1.81 0.44 5.49
CA LEU A 110 1.59 -1.01 5.30
C LEU A 110 2.92 -1.76 5.17
N THR A 111 3.85 -1.23 4.38
CA THR A 111 5.18 -1.84 4.18
C THR A 111 5.98 -1.83 5.47
N SER A 112 6.03 -0.68 6.17
CA SER A 112 6.86 -0.50 7.37
C SER A 112 6.33 -1.17 8.63
N HIS A 113 5.02 -1.45 8.74
CA HIS A 113 4.49 -2.18 9.90
C HIS A 113 4.41 -3.69 9.66
N THR A 114 4.13 -4.11 8.43
CA THR A 114 3.85 -5.52 8.14
C THR A 114 5.10 -6.31 7.79
N LEU A 115 5.93 -5.77 6.89
CA LEU A 115 7.07 -6.50 6.35
C LEU A 115 8.31 -6.38 7.24
N SER A 116 8.61 -5.19 7.77
CA SER A 116 9.82 -4.98 8.58
C SER A 116 9.64 -5.30 10.07
N VAL A 117 8.41 -5.25 10.60
CA VAL A 117 8.15 -5.52 12.03
C VAL A 117 7.35 -6.81 12.23
N GLY A 118 6.22 -6.96 11.52
CA GLY A 118 5.32 -8.12 11.67
C GLY A 118 5.95 -9.46 11.28
N MET A 119 6.60 -9.53 10.11
CA MET A 119 7.22 -10.78 9.64
C MET A 119 8.40 -11.26 10.50
N PRO A 120 9.42 -10.43 10.82
CA PRO A 120 10.57 -10.89 11.61
C PRO A 120 10.17 -11.29 13.04
N ALA A 121 9.24 -10.55 13.67
CA ALA A 121 8.75 -10.87 15.00
C ALA A 121 8.01 -12.22 15.02
N ALA A 122 7.17 -12.50 14.02
CA ALA A 122 6.48 -13.79 13.90
C ALA A 122 7.46 -14.95 13.69
N ILE A 123 8.51 -14.74 12.87
CA ILE A 123 9.56 -15.73 12.63
C ILE A 123 10.36 -16.00 13.93
N GLN A 124 10.75 -14.95 14.67
CA GLN A 124 11.49 -15.08 15.92
C GLN A 124 10.67 -15.77 17.02
N TRP A 125 9.37 -15.46 17.14
CA TRP A 125 8.48 -16.11 18.10
C TRP A 125 8.29 -17.61 17.82
N GLN A 126 8.13 -17.98 16.54
CA GLN A 126 8.07 -19.38 16.13
C GLN A 126 9.41 -20.10 16.34
N GLY A 127 10.54 -19.41 16.15
CA GLY A 127 11.88 -19.91 16.48
C GLY A 127 12.06 -20.20 17.98
N HIS A 128 11.66 -19.27 18.85
CA HIS A 128 11.72 -19.47 20.31
C HIS A 128 10.88 -20.67 20.76
N LYS A 129 9.62 -20.78 20.29
CA LYS A 129 8.77 -21.93 20.62
C LYS A 129 9.26 -23.27 20.06
N ALA A 130 10.05 -23.26 18.98
CA ALA A 130 10.64 -24.47 18.42
C ALA A 130 11.84 -24.97 19.24
N VAL A 131 12.54 -24.07 19.94
CA VAL A 131 13.68 -24.40 20.83
C VAL A 131 13.22 -24.76 22.25
N GLU A 132 12.03 -24.32 22.66
CA GLU A 132 11.43 -24.65 23.96
C GLU A 132 10.89 -26.10 24.04
N ARG A 133 10.98 -26.86 22.93
CA ARG A 133 10.78 -28.32 22.86
C ARG A 133 12.10 -29.03 22.64
#